data_AF-A0A0P9C8H2-F1
#
_entry.id   AF-A0A0P9C8H2-F1
#
_cell.length_a   1.000
_cell.length_b   1.000
_cell.length_c   1.000
_cell.angle_alpha   90.00
_cell.angle_beta   90.00
_cell.angle_gamma   90.00
#
_symmetry.space_group_name_H-M   'P 1'
#
loop_
_entity.id
_entity.type
_entity.pdbx_description
1 polymer ?
#
loop_
_entity_poly.entity_id
_entity_poly.type
_entity_poly.pdbx_seq_one_letter_code
_entity_poly.pdbx_strand_id
1 'polypeptide(L)'
;MKLPVIILSIILAIIGLSVTRKRTFDESTMRDYNGLSSFPPHRGSQSYIVMPPSKNLTQIERLHWAENCRQFRLKCKFAEQCCSKRCLKNLKRCTT
;
A
#
# COMPACT_ATOMS: atom_id res chain seq x y z
N MET A 1 13.73 -44.51 29.13
CA MET A 1 14.53 -43.25 29.13
C MET A 1 14.59 -42.56 27.74
N LYS A 2 13.56 -42.69 26.88
CA LYS A 2 13.58 -42.14 25.50
C LYS A 2 12.56 -41.02 25.25
N LEU A 3 11.53 -40.94 26.10
CA LEU A 3 10.49 -39.91 26.06
C LEU A 3 10.99 -38.46 26.21
N PRO A 4 11.92 -38.12 27.13
CA PRO A 4 12.32 -36.72 27.31
C PRO A 4 13.13 -36.20 26.11
N VAL A 5 13.88 -37.08 25.43
CA VAL A 5 14.67 -36.74 24.23
C VAL A 5 13.76 -36.45 23.04
N ILE A 6 12.69 -37.24 22.89
CA ILE A 6 11.70 -37.03 21.82
C ILE A 6 10.98 -35.69 22.02
N ILE A 7 10.56 -35.38 23.25
CA ILE A 7 9.89 -34.10 23.55
C ILE A 7 10.80 -32.91 23.26
N LEU A 8 12.08 -32.98 23.67
CA LEU A 8 13.06 -31.93 23.40
C LEU A 8 13.29 -31.72 21.88
N SER A 9 13.32 -32.80 21.09
CA SER A 9 13.47 -32.72 19.63
C SER A 9 12.28 -32.04 18.94
N ILE A 10 11.06 -32.27 19.41
CA ILE A 10 9.84 -31.65 18.87
C ILE A 10 9.81 -30.16 19.18
N ILE A 11 10.18 -29.76 20.40
CA ILE A 11 10.23 -28.34 20.81
C ILE A 11 11.26 -27.57 19.96
N LEU A 12 12.45 -28.14 19.74
CA LEU A 12 13.47 -27.53 18.89
C LEU A 12 13.01 -27.36 17.43
N ALA A 13 12.25 -28.32 16.88
CA ALA A 13 11.69 -28.22 15.53
C ALA A 13 10.65 -27.09 15.41
N ILE A 14 9.77 -26.92 16.40
CA ILE A 14 8.72 -25.87 16.39
C ILE A 14 9.35 -24.47 16.51
N ILE A 15 10.36 -24.30 17.37
CA ILE A 15 11.08 -23.03 17.50
C ILE A 15 11.85 -22.71 16.22
N GLY A 16 12.47 -23.70 15.57
CA GLY A 16 13.16 -23.54 14.30
C GLY A 16 12.26 -23.08 13.15
N LEU A 17 11.01 -23.59 13.08
CA LEU A 17 10.04 -23.15 12.07
C LEU A 17 9.57 -21.69 12.26
N SER A 18 9.70 -21.14 13.46
CA SER A 18 9.22 -19.79 13.77
C SER A 18 10.19 -18.69 13.32
N VAL A 19 11.46 -19.02 13.05
CA VAL A 19 12.52 -18.04 12.75
C VAL A 19 12.74 -17.82 11.24
N THR A 20 12.27 -18.73 10.38
CA THR A 20 12.36 -18.56 8.91
C THR A 20 11.17 -17.83 8.30
N ARG A 21 10.13 -17.51 9.07
CA ARG A 21 9.10 -16.54 8.67
C ARG A 21 9.61 -15.10 8.83
N LYS A 22 10.84 -14.84 8.39
CA LYS A 22 11.33 -13.50 8.11
C LYS A 22 10.38 -12.92 7.06
N ARG A 23 9.76 -11.81 7.43
CA ARG A 23 9.03 -10.88 6.57
C ARG A 23 9.66 -10.86 5.18
N THR A 24 8.97 -11.41 4.18
CA THR A 24 8.98 -10.80 2.85
C THR A 24 8.22 -9.49 3.00
N PHE A 25 8.90 -8.50 3.59
CA PHE A 25 8.56 -7.11 3.38
C PHE A 25 8.94 -6.89 1.91
N ASP A 26 7.94 -6.93 1.05
CA ASP A 26 8.08 -6.68 -0.37
C ASP A 26 8.41 -5.19 -0.53
N GLU A 27 9.69 -4.87 -0.38
CA GLU A 27 10.29 -3.57 -0.68
C GLU A 27 10.51 -3.47 -2.19
N SER A 28 9.42 -3.55 -2.96
CA SER A 28 9.47 -3.52 -4.42
C SER A 28 8.39 -2.62 -5.00
N THR A 29 8.37 -1.32 -4.66
CA THR A 29 7.84 -0.30 -5.60
C THR A 29 8.27 1.11 -5.21
N MET A 30 9.59 1.33 -5.15
CA MET A 30 10.11 2.66 -5.42
C MET A 30 10.12 2.85 -6.94
N ARG A 31 9.39 3.89 -7.39
CA ARG A 31 9.43 4.52 -8.73
C ARG A 31 8.80 3.73 -9.88
N ASP A 32 7.58 4.14 -10.22
CA ASP A 32 7.20 4.32 -11.62
C ASP A 32 6.48 5.66 -11.77
N TYR A 33 7.30 6.70 -11.96
CA TYR A 33 6.88 7.91 -12.66
C TYR A 33 6.99 7.60 -14.15
N ASN A 34 5.85 7.59 -14.85
CA ASN A 34 5.69 7.47 -16.30
C ASN A 34 5.79 6.04 -16.88
N GLY A 35 4.65 5.34 -16.98
CA GLY A 35 4.58 4.13 -17.79
C GLY A 35 3.21 3.48 -17.76
N LEU A 36 2.49 3.52 -18.88
CA LEU A 36 1.25 2.80 -19.12
C LEU A 36 1.40 1.31 -18.74
N SER A 37 0.64 0.83 -17.76
CA SER A 37 0.30 -0.60 -17.67
C SER A 37 -1.22 -0.75 -17.69
N SER A 38 -1.73 -0.97 -18.90
CA SER A 38 -3.10 -1.38 -19.18
C SER A 38 -3.32 -2.81 -18.70
N PHE A 39 -3.72 -2.98 -17.44
CA PHE A 39 -4.36 -4.22 -17.00
C PHE A 39 -5.86 -4.13 -17.37
N PRO A 40 -6.42 -5.09 -18.14
CA PRO A 40 -7.85 -5.07 -18.43
C PRO A 40 -8.64 -5.28 -17.13
N PRO A 41 -9.61 -4.42 -16.79
CA PRO A 41 -10.33 -4.57 -15.53
C PRO A 41 -11.20 -5.82 -15.59
N HIS A 42 -11.03 -6.70 -14.59
CA HIS A 42 -11.95 -7.80 -14.30
C HIS A 42 -13.38 -7.25 -14.21
N ARG A 43 -14.26 -7.75 -15.09
CA ARG A 43 -15.69 -7.40 -15.14
C ARG A 43 -16.34 -7.83 -13.82
N GLY A 44 -16.60 -6.87 -12.92
CA GLY A 44 -17.45 -7.12 -11.75
C GLY A 44 -17.27 -6.19 -10.56
N SER A 45 -16.11 -5.54 -10.40
CA SER A 45 -15.98 -4.47 -9.40
C SER A 45 -16.12 -3.12 -10.11
N GLN A 46 -16.94 -2.23 -9.57
CA GLN A 46 -16.82 -0.81 -9.91
C GLN A 46 -15.43 -0.38 -9.45
N SER A 47 -14.42 -0.53 -10.30
CA SER A 47 -13.07 -0.14 -9.98
C SER A 47 -13.13 1.35 -9.65
N TYR A 48 -12.95 1.71 -8.38
CA TYR A 48 -12.89 3.10 -7.99
C TYR A 48 -11.63 3.68 -8.62
N ILE A 49 -11.79 4.30 -9.80
CA ILE A 49 -10.68 4.84 -10.58
C ILE A 49 -10.00 5.91 -9.74
N VAL A 50 -8.67 5.81 -9.60
CA VAL A 50 -7.87 6.83 -8.94
C VAL A 50 -7.83 8.09 -9.83
N MET A 51 -8.01 9.26 -9.23
CA MET A 51 -7.93 10.53 -9.93
C MET A 51 -6.50 10.76 -10.44
N PRO A 52 -6.34 11.25 -11.68
CA PRO A 52 -5.03 11.68 -12.15
C PRO A 52 -4.56 12.91 -11.34
N PRO A 53 -3.25 13.19 -11.36
CA PRO A 53 -2.70 14.43 -10.81
C PRO A 53 -3.40 15.66 -11.39
N SER A 54 -3.63 16.67 -10.55
CA SER A 54 -4.22 17.93 -10.96
C SER A 54 -3.25 18.74 -11.81
N LYS A 55 -3.74 19.17 -12.98
CA LYS A 55 -3.04 20.11 -13.87
C LYS A 55 -3.16 21.57 -13.42
N ASN A 56 -4.08 21.86 -12.49
CA ASN A 56 -4.43 23.22 -12.09
C ASN A 56 -3.84 23.63 -10.74
N LEU A 57 -2.97 22.82 -10.13
CA LEU A 57 -2.30 23.18 -8.87
C LEU A 57 -1.00 23.91 -9.16
N THR A 58 -0.80 25.03 -8.48
CA THR A 58 0.49 25.75 -8.44
C THR A 58 1.55 24.94 -7.70
N GLN A 59 2.83 25.28 -7.89
CA GLN A 59 3.93 24.62 -7.20
C GLN A 59 3.84 24.78 -5.67
N ILE A 60 3.43 25.97 -5.20
CA ILE A 60 3.28 26.26 -3.76
C ILE A 60 2.19 25.38 -3.15
N GLU A 61 1.04 25.21 -3.82
CA GLU A 61 -0.02 24.34 -3.32
C GLU A 61 0.41 22.87 -3.28
N ARG A 62 1.20 22.42 -4.27
CA ARG A 62 1.74 21.06 -4.26
C ARG A 62 2.67 20.82 -3.07
N LEU A 63 3.51 21.80 -2.75
CA LEU A 63 4.38 21.76 -1.56
C LEU A 63 3.54 21.77 -0.27
N HIS A 64 2.54 22.64 -0.19
CA HIS A 64 1.63 22.70 0.94
C HIS A 64 0.95 21.36 1.22
N TRP A 65 0.44 20.67 0.18
CA TRP A 65 -0.19 19.36 0.33
C TRP A 65 0.82 18.22 0.55
N ALA A 66 2.09 18.39 0.16
CA ALA A 66 3.14 17.43 0.49
C ALA A 66 3.44 17.40 2.00
N GLU A 67 3.33 18.56 2.66
CA GLU A 67 3.52 18.70 4.11
C GLU A 67 2.23 18.44 4.89
N ASN A 68 1.08 18.95 4.40
CA ASN A 68 -0.23 18.89 5.07
C ASN A 68 -1.17 17.91 4.38
N CYS A 69 -0.68 16.70 4.13
CA CYS A 69 -1.42 15.68 3.41
C CYS A 69 -2.56 15.07 4.26
N ARG A 70 -3.60 14.59 3.58
CA ARG A 70 -4.77 13.94 4.17
C ARG A 70 -4.54 12.44 4.28
N GLN A 71 -4.88 11.89 5.44
CA GLN A 71 -4.81 10.47 5.75
C GLN A 71 -5.88 9.64 5.02
N PHE A 72 -5.76 8.32 5.14
CA PHE A 72 -6.66 7.34 4.53
C PHE A 72 -8.15 7.62 4.82
N ARG A 73 -9.01 7.40 3.81
CA ARG A 73 -10.47 7.61 3.85
C ARG A 73 -10.95 9.04 4.11
N LEU A 74 -10.05 10.01 4.30
CA LEU A 74 -10.44 11.42 4.38
C LEU A 74 -10.87 11.93 3.01
N LYS A 75 -11.74 12.94 3.02
CA LYS A 75 -12.25 13.56 1.80
C LYS A 75 -11.13 14.27 1.03
N CYS A 76 -11.10 14.09 -0.29
CA CYS A 76 -10.14 14.71 -1.19
C CYS A 76 -10.84 15.26 -2.44
N LYS A 77 -10.34 16.40 -2.93
CA LYS A 77 -10.71 16.98 -4.22
C LYS A 77 -9.70 16.62 -5.31
N PHE A 78 -8.44 16.56 -4.94
CA PHE A 78 -7.31 16.24 -5.82
C PHE A 78 -6.50 15.07 -5.26
N ALA A 79 -5.76 14.40 -6.13
CA ALA A 79 -4.91 13.27 -5.75
C ALA A 79 -3.80 13.71 -4.77
N GLU A 80 -3.23 14.90 -5.02
CA GLU A 80 -2.15 15.53 -4.27
C GLU A 80 -2.50 15.83 -2.81
N GLN A 81 -3.79 15.98 -2.50
CA GLN A 81 -4.22 16.22 -1.13
C GLN A 81 -4.03 15.00 -0.24
N CYS A 82 -3.91 13.79 -0.79
CA CYS A 82 -3.75 12.57 -0.02
C CYS A 82 -2.27 12.26 0.19
N CYS A 83 -1.89 11.73 1.36
CA CYS A 83 -0.50 11.36 1.63
C CYS A 83 0.03 10.28 0.66
N SER A 84 -0.85 9.38 0.22
CA SER A 84 -0.58 8.37 -0.81
C SER A 84 -0.58 8.92 -2.24
N LYS A 85 -0.93 10.19 -2.42
CA LYS A 85 -1.22 10.82 -3.72
C LYS A 85 -2.31 10.10 -4.52
N ARG A 86 -3.22 9.38 -3.85
CA ARG A 86 -4.31 8.61 -4.47
C ARG A 86 -5.66 9.01 -3.90
N CYS A 87 -6.50 9.60 -4.74
CA CYS A 87 -7.88 9.98 -4.42
C CYS A 87 -8.85 9.22 -5.32
N LEU A 88 -9.86 8.56 -4.77
CA LEU A 88 -10.86 7.83 -5.56
C LEU A 88 -11.83 8.80 -6.24
N LYS A 89 -12.01 8.67 -7.56
CA LYS A 89 -12.83 9.61 -8.37
C LYS A 89 -14.28 9.68 -7.91
N ASN A 90 -14.89 8.53 -7.62
CA ASN A 90 -16.31 8.44 -7.27
C ASN A 90 -16.55 8.71 -5.78
N LEU A 91 -15.70 8.16 -4.91
CA LEU A 91 -15.86 8.31 -3.45
C LEU A 91 -15.29 9.63 -2.91
N LYS A 92 -14.44 10.31 -3.69
CA LYS A 92 -13.72 11.52 -3.28
C LYS A 92 -13.03 11.35 -1.93
N ARG A 93 -12.40 10.18 -1.74
CA ARG A 93 -11.68 9.81 -0.52
C ARG A 93 -10.30 9.26 -0.83
N CYS A 94 -9.37 9.52 0.08
CA CYS A 94 -8.01 9.03 0.00
C CYS A 94 -7.97 7.50 0.16
N THR A 95 -7.15 6.85 -0.67
CA THR A 95 -6.87 5.40 -0.60
C THR A 95 -5.37 5.16 -0.42
N THR A 96 -4.97 3.99 0.05
CA THR A 96 -3.56 3.59 0.16
C THR A 96 -2.92 3.37 -1.20
#